data_AF-A0A0D1V5Z2-F1
#
_entry.id   AF-A0A0D1V5Z2-F1
#
_cell.length_a   1.000
_cell.length_b   1.000
_cell.length_c   1.000
_cell.angle_alpha   90.00
_cell.angle_beta   90.00
_cell.angle_gamma   90.00
#
_symmetry.space_group_name_H-M   'P 1'
#
loop_
_entity.id
_entity.type
_entity.pdbx_description
1 polymer ?
#
loop_
_entity_poly.entity_id
_entity_poly.type
_entity_poly.pdbx_seq_one_letter_code
_entity_poly.pdbx_strand_id
1 'polypeptide(L)'
;MKKVVTIFLAISLLATTPVFAAEQESNLIQLGEGMIEQEEGYWSKELTVDEIMAQKGIQSALETFYDEFPRTKAYKIMGSKVQRIEDGEEKNEISLGLKSEEEMFSLQFDIKTEKITEYIQRVFDVPESELPKTVRATLDKIYNLSPEARNLKFYGAEMYSYNIKEKEQGKMYSLGFNENEEIIEGEYNNKEFKIKLDETGEVTYFKFENIPLPLGNLEGNTKEEKAQDLLKQLYGEEANEYKIKKVTVRKEPRRGFVVFMPTSSEKYPIVVDFNNKDELNGLEVTTRDFLEFAGLL
;
A
#
# COMPACT_ATOMS: atom_id res chain seq x y z
N MET A 1 -25.52 -45.49 64.67
CA MET A 1 -25.88 -44.36 63.79
C MET A 1 -25.74 -44.80 62.34
N LYS A 2 -26.67 -44.34 61.49
CA LYS A 2 -27.21 -45.03 60.31
C LYS A 2 -26.21 -45.21 59.16
N LYS A 3 -26.12 -46.44 58.64
CA LYS A 3 -25.64 -46.76 57.29
C LYS A 3 -26.77 -46.44 56.30
N VAL A 4 -26.48 -45.74 55.20
CA VAL A 4 -27.41 -45.60 54.08
C VAL A 4 -26.97 -46.57 52.99
N VAL A 5 -27.94 -47.36 52.54
CA VAL A 5 -27.87 -48.40 51.51
C VAL A 5 -28.28 -47.79 50.17
N THR A 6 -27.62 -48.28 49.13
CA THR A 6 -27.81 -48.15 47.67
C THR A 6 -29.27 -48.21 47.20
N ILE A 7 -29.58 -47.64 46.03
CA ILE A 7 -30.28 -48.31 44.90
C ILE A 7 -30.00 -47.54 43.59
N PHE A 8 -29.47 -48.26 42.61
CA PHE A 8 -29.44 -47.92 41.19
C PHE A 8 -30.82 -48.14 40.58
N LEU A 9 -31.27 -47.26 39.67
CA LEU A 9 -32.36 -47.59 38.75
C LEU A 9 -31.84 -47.50 37.31
N ALA A 10 -31.60 -48.67 36.73
CA ALA A 10 -31.44 -48.88 35.30
C ALA A 10 -32.82 -49.14 34.69
N ILE A 11 -33.16 -48.45 33.61
CA ILE A 11 -34.25 -48.84 32.72
C ILE A 11 -33.65 -48.99 31.33
N SER A 12 -33.42 -50.26 30.94
CA SER A 12 -33.33 -50.68 29.55
C SER A 12 -34.74 -50.78 28.98
N LEU A 13 -34.95 -50.28 27.76
CA LEU A 13 -35.93 -50.88 26.84
C LEU A 13 -35.30 -50.96 25.44
N LEU A 14 -35.33 -52.18 24.91
CA LEU A 14 -34.80 -52.62 23.63
C LEU A 14 -35.95 -52.76 22.62
N ALA A 15 -35.57 -52.69 21.34
CA ALA A 15 -36.31 -53.07 20.12
C ALA A 15 -37.31 -52.01 19.58
N THR A 16 -37.40 -51.70 18.28
CA THR A 16 -37.13 -52.43 17.03
C THR A 16 -36.84 -51.46 15.88
N THR A 17 -35.95 -51.83 14.95
CA THR A 17 -35.85 -51.22 13.60
C THR A 17 -37.05 -51.58 12.72
N PRO A 18 -37.40 -50.72 11.74
CA PRO A 18 -37.14 -51.13 10.35
C PRO A 18 -36.45 -50.05 9.51
N VAL A 19 -35.65 -50.54 8.57
CA VAL A 19 -34.96 -49.83 7.49
C VAL A 19 -35.96 -49.24 6.50
N PHE A 20 -35.80 -47.97 6.13
CA PHE A 20 -35.90 -47.52 4.73
C PHE A 20 -35.04 -46.28 4.53
N ALA A 21 -34.19 -46.33 3.51
CA ALA A 21 -33.37 -45.24 3.02
C ALA A 21 -34.23 -44.10 2.46
N ALA A 22 -33.86 -42.87 2.80
CA ALA A 22 -34.01 -41.72 1.92
C ALA A 22 -32.85 -40.78 2.25
N GLU A 23 -32.00 -40.54 1.25
CA GLU A 23 -31.07 -39.43 1.23
C GLU A 23 -31.81 -38.15 1.60
N GLN A 24 -31.34 -37.46 2.63
CA GLN A 24 -31.72 -36.07 2.85
C GLN A 24 -30.42 -35.28 2.98
N GLU A 25 -30.05 -34.70 1.84
CA GLU A 25 -29.05 -33.65 1.72
C GLU A 25 -29.25 -32.65 2.85
N SER A 26 -28.33 -32.61 3.80
CA SER A 26 -28.34 -31.58 4.84
C SER A 26 -27.87 -30.28 4.21
N ASN A 27 -28.85 -29.51 3.74
CA ASN A 27 -28.89 -28.06 3.59
C ASN A 27 -27.54 -27.35 3.73
N LEU A 28 -26.97 -26.98 2.59
CA LEU A 28 -26.06 -25.85 2.47
C LEU A 28 -26.71 -24.63 3.14
N ILE A 29 -26.14 -24.18 4.24
CA ILE A 29 -26.49 -22.91 4.87
C ILE A 29 -26.16 -21.81 3.85
N GLN A 30 -27.21 -21.25 3.25
CA GLN A 30 -27.13 -19.99 2.53
C GLN A 30 -26.82 -18.89 3.56
N LEU A 31 -25.55 -18.51 3.63
CA LEU A 31 -25.10 -17.26 4.26
C LEU A 31 -24.63 -16.34 3.13
N GLY A 32 -25.61 -15.71 2.50
CA GLY A 32 -25.39 -14.61 1.59
C GLY A 32 -25.34 -13.32 2.40
N GLU A 33 -24.13 -12.86 2.72
CA GLU A 33 -23.84 -11.48 3.11
C GLU A 33 -22.32 -11.26 2.96
N GLY A 34 -21.91 -10.28 2.15
CA GLY A 34 -20.51 -9.82 2.06
C GLY A 34 -19.69 -10.20 0.82
N MET A 35 -20.31 -10.56 -0.32
CA MET A 35 -19.57 -10.71 -1.58
C MET A 35 -19.44 -9.36 -2.28
N ILE A 36 -18.20 -8.91 -2.52
CA ILE A 36 -17.90 -7.76 -3.39
C ILE A 36 -17.27 -8.31 -4.67
N GLU A 37 -18.05 -8.35 -5.76
CA GLU A 37 -17.53 -8.59 -7.11
C GLU A 37 -16.99 -7.28 -7.67
N GLN A 38 -15.70 -7.25 -8.02
CA GLN A 38 -15.09 -6.18 -8.80
C GLN A 38 -14.35 -6.82 -9.96
N GLU A 39 -14.76 -6.49 -11.19
CA GLU A 39 -14.24 -6.99 -12.48
C GLU A 39 -14.23 -8.53 -12.65
N GLU A 40 -14.28 -9.01 -13.90
CA GLU A 40 -14.23 -10.45 -14.19
C GLU A 40 -12.90 -11.04 -13.67
N GLY A 41 -12.96 -11.91 -12.66
CA GLY A 41 -11.80 -12.65 -12.17
C GLY A 41 -11.17 -12.17 -10.86
N TYR A 42 -11.77 -11.20 -10.15
CA TYR A 42 -11.41 -10.86 -8.76
C TYR A 42 -12.61 -10.99 -7.82
N TRP A 43 -12.43 -11.80 -6.78
CA TRP A 43 -13.42 -12.01 -5.73
C TRP A 43 -12.77 -11.87 -4.35
N SER A 44 -13.45 -11.14 -3.46
CA SER A 44 -13.05 -11.07 -2.05
C SER A 44 -14.25 -11.27 -1.14
N LYS A 45 -14.03 -12.02 -0.05
CA LYS A 45 -14.98 -12.20 1.04
C LYS A 45 -14.28 -11.98 2.37
N GLU A 46 -14.78 -11.02 3.14
CA GLU A 46 -14.34 -10.80 4.51
C GLU A 46 -14.59 -12.04 5.37
N LEU A 47 -13.63 -12.36 6.24
CA LEU A 47 -13.69 -13.51 7.14
C LEU A 47 -13.75 -13.02 8.58
N THR A 48 -14.54 -13.70 9.40
CA THR A 48 -14.49 -13.56 10.85
C THR A 48 -13.17 -14.10 11.40
N VAL A 49 -12.78 -13.68 12.61
CA VAL A 49 -11.57 -14.19 13.27
C VAL A 49 -11.62 -15.71 13.43
N ASP A 50 -12.79 -16.28 13.76
CA ASP A 50 -12.95 -17.73 13.89
C ASP A 50 -12.78 -18.45 12.54
N GLU A 51 -13.33 -17.90 11.45
CA GLU A 51 -13.14 -18.44 10.10
C GLU A 51 -11.68 -18.35 9.65
N ILE A 52 -10.97 -17.29 10.02
CA ILE A 52 -9.53 -17.13 9.80
C ILE A 52 -8.79 -18.21 10.58
N MET A 53 -8.99 -18.31 11.89
CA MET A 53 -8.24 -19.25 12.74
C MET A 53 -8.58 -20.72 12.47
N ALA A 54 -9.73 -21.01 11.85
CA ALA A 54 -10.09 -22.35 11.39
C ALA A 54 -9.31 -22.80 10.14
N GLN A 55 -8.59 -21.90 9.46
CA GLN A 55 -7.82 -22.25 8.27
C GLN A 55 -6.62 -23.10 8.65
N LYS A 56 -6.42 -24.18 7.90
CA LYS A 56 -5.32 -25.11 8.18
C LYS A 56 -3.98 -24.39 8.06
N GLY A 57 -3.12 -24.56 9.06
CA GLY A 57 -1.76 -24.01 9.08
C GLY A 57 -1.64 -22.54 9.52
N ILE A 58 -2.74 -21.79 9.54
CA ILE A 58 -2.70 -20.34 9.80
C ILE A 58 -2.17 -19.99 11.20
N GLN A 59 -2.52 -20.78 12.21
CA GLN A 59 -2.05 -20.57 13.57
C GLN A 59 -0.53 -20.73 13.66
N SER A 60 0.03 -21.74 12.99
CA SER A 60 1.48 -21.95 12.96
C SER A 60 2.20 -20.85 12.18
N ALA A 61 1.60 -20.40 11.07
CA ALA A 61 2.15 -19.30 10.28
C ALA A 61 2.15 -17.98 11.07
N LEU A 62 1.06 -17.68 11.78
CA LEU A 62 0.99 -16.51 12.66
C LEU A 62 1.97 -16.59 13.83
N GLU A 63 2.13 -17.74 14.50
CA GLU A 63 3.14 -17.88 15.55
C GLU A 63 4.56 -17.64 15.03
N THR A 64 4.88 -18.14 13.82
CA THR A 64 6.17 -17.86 13.16
C THR A 64 6.35 -16.37 12.91
N PHE A 65 5.30 -15.71 12.41
CA PHE A 65 5.32 -14.26 12.18
C PHE A 65 5.47 -13.47 13.49
N TYR A 66 4.83 -13.94 14.56
CA TYR A 66 4.95 -13.33 15.88
C TYR A 66 6.33 -13.52 16.51
N ASP A 67 7.08 -14.56 16.15
CA ASP A 67 8.47 -14.68 16.61
C ASP A 67 9.36 -13.57 16.02
N GLU A 68 9.08 -13.15 14.78
CA GLU A 68 9.74 -12.00 14.12
C GLU A 68 9.21 -10.65 14.64
N PHE A 69 7.89 -10.55 14.87
CA PHE A 69 7.23 -9.34 15.35
C PHE A 69 6.40 -9.57 16.63
N PRO A 70 7.00 -9.79 17.82
CA PRO A 70 6.29 -10.21 19.03
C PRO A 70 5.14 -9.32 19.48
N ARG A 71 5.24 -7.99 19.24
CA ARG A 71 4.20 -7.03 19.59
C ARG A 71 2.88 -7.27 18.86
N THR A 72 2.93 -7.86 17.67
CA THR A 72 1.76 -8.08 16.82
C THR A 72 0.80 -9.15 17.36
N LYS A 73 1.21 -9.94 18.37
CA LYS A 73 0.31 -10.84 19.12
C LYS A 73 -0.89 -10.11 19.74
N ALA A 74 -0.73 -8.83 20.07
CA ALA A 74 -1.78 -8.02 20.67
C ALA A 74 -2.66 -7.29 19.64
N TYR A 75 -2.36 -7.39 18.34
CA TYR A 75 -3.01 -6.59 17.32
C TYR A 75 -4.37 -7.18 16.94
N LYS A 76 -5.28 -6.32 16.47
CA LYS A 76 -6.56 -6.77 15.93
C LYS A 76 -6.31 -7.51 14.61
N ILE A 77 -6.76 -8.76 14.55
CA ILE A 77 -6.77 -9.57 13.33
C ILE A 77 -8.01 -9.24 12.52
N MET A 78 -7.82 -9.03 11.23
CA MET A 78 -8.85 -8.95 10.20
C MET A 78 -8.37 -9.70 8.97
N GLY A 79 -9.25 -10.02 8.03
CA GLY A 79 -8.82 -10.66 6.81
C GLY A 79 -9.95 -10.98 5.85
N SER A 80 -9.56 -11.38 4.66
CA SER A 80 -10.46 -11.80 3.61
C SER A 80 -9.88 -12.97 2.84
N LYS A 81 -10.77 -13.82 2.33
CA LYS A 81 -10.41 -14.77 1.30
C LYS A 81 -10.40 -14.03 -0.04
N VAL A 82 -9.30 -14.16 -0.77
CA VAL A 82 -9.12 -13.50 -2.06
C VAL A 82 -8.92 -14.57 -3.13
N GLN A 83 -9.69 -14.47 -4.20
CA GLN A 83 -9.53 -15.26 -5.40
C GLN A 83 -9.26 -14.30 -6.56
N ARG A 84 -8.11 -14.43 -7.20
CA ARG A 84 -7.71 -13.59 -8.34
C ARG A 84 -7.07 -14.42 -9.42
N ILE A 85 -7.25 -14.03 -10.68
CA ILE A 85 -6.48 -14.57 -11.80
C ILE A 85 -5.30 -13.63 -12.05
N GLU A 86 -4.09 -14.15 -11.88
CA GLU A 86 -2.85 -13.41 -12.13
C GLU A 86 -1.98 -14.28 -13.04
N ASP A 87 -1.53 -13.73 -14.17
CA ASP A 87 -0.77 -14.47 -15.20
C ASP A 87 -1.44 -15.76 -15.71
N GLY A 88 -2.77 -15.81 -15.66
CA GLY A 88 -3.57 -16.99 -16.06
C GLY A 88 -3.64 -18.09 -14.99
N GLU A 89 -3.06 -17.87 -13.81
CA GLU A 89 -3.17 -18.78 -12.67
C GLU A 89 -4.19 -18.25 -11.65
N GLU A 90 -5.05 -19.13 -11.17
CA GLU A 90 -5.96 -18.83 -10.07
C GLU A 90 -5.17 -18.84 -8.74
N LYS A 91 -5.02 -17.65 -8.15
CA LYS A 91 -4.51 -17.49 -6.80
C LYS A 91 -5.68 -17.53 -5.81
N ASN A 92 -5.56 -18.41 -4.83
CA ASN A 92 -6.53 -18.58 -3.75
C ASN A 92 -5.78 -18.43 -2.43
N GLU A 93 -5.84 -17.22 -1.89
CA GLU A 93 -5.01 -16.77 -0.79
C GLU A 93 -5.89 -16.17 0.30
N ILE A 94 -5.33 -16.05 1.50
CA ILE A 94 -5.96 -15.30 2.58
C ILE A 94 -5.13 -14.05 2.80
N SER A 95 -5.77 -12.90 2.59
CA SER A 95 -5.20 -11.60 2.96
C SER A 95 -5.51 -11.34 4.42
N LEU A 96 -4.49 -11.15 5.24
CA LEU A 96 -4.63 -10.89 6.68
C LEU A 96 -4.17 -9.46 7.00
N GLY A 97 -4.90 -8.80 7.88
CA GLY A 97 -4.50 -7.54 8.50
C GLY A 97 -4.23 -7.74 9.99
N LEU A 98 -3.06 -7.34 10.46
CA LEU A 98 -2.76 -7.17 11.89
C LEU A 98 -2.66 -5.68 12.18
N LYS A 99 -3.64 -5.11 12.89
CA LYS A 99 -3.74 -3.65 13.07
C LYS A 99 -3.70 -3.24 14.53
N SER A 100 -2.91 -2.20 14.80
CA SER A 100 -2.94 -1.35 16.00
C SER A 100 -3.30 0.09 15.58
N GLU A 101 -3.26 1.04 16.52
CA GLU A 101 -3.46 2.46 16.20
C GLU A 101 -2.31 3.03 15.38
N GLU A 102 -1.06 2.65 15.70
CA GLU A 102 0.16 3.24 15.13
C GLU A 102 0.72 2.42 13.95
N GLU A 103 0.29 1.17 13.79
CA GLU A 103 0.92 0.24 12.85
C GLU A 103 -0.08 -0.79 12.30
N MET A 104 0.08 -1.14 11.03
CA MET A 104 -0.64 -2.21 10.37
C MET A 104 0.32 -3.11 9.60
N PHE A 105 0.11 -4.42 9.68
CA PHE A 105 0.68 -5.38 8.74
C PHE A 105 -0.40 -5.94 7.83
N SER A 106 -0.15 -5.95 6.53
CA SER A 106 -0.92 -6.73 5.55
C SER A 106 -0.10 -7.96 5.17
N LEU A 107 -0.61 -9.16 5.43
CA LEU A 107 0.06 -10.43 5.19
C LEU A 107 -0.66 -11.19 4.07
N GLN A 108 0.08 -11.87 3.21
CA GLN A 108 -0.48 -12.87 2.30
C GLN A 108 -0.18 -14.27 2.82
N PHE A 109 -1.23 -15.03 3.12
CA PHE A 109 -1.15 -16.43 3.51
C PHE A 109 -1.51 -17.32 2.32
N ASP A 110 -0.56 -18.15 1.91
CA ASP A 110 -0.75 -19.16 0.87
C ASP A 110 -1.34 -20.43 1.49
N ILE A 111 -2.57 -20.77 1.09
CA ILE A 111 -3.32 -21.91 1.62
C ILE A 111 -2.68 -23.25 1.25
N LYS A 112 -1.99 -23.34 0.11
CA LYS A 112 -1.37 -24.59 -0.38
C LYS A 112 -0.10 -24.91 0.39
N THR A 113 0.73 -23.89 0.63
CA THR A 113 2.02 -24.04 1.33
C THR A 113 1.91 -23.84 2.83
N GLU A 114 0.77 -23.34 3.32
CA GLU A 114 0.48 -23.07 4.72
C GLU A 114 1.47 -22.07 5.35
N LYS A 115 1.90 -21.08 4.56
CA LYS A 115 2.90 -20.07 4.94
C LYS A 115 2.45 -18.66 4.61
N ILE A 116 2.96 -17.70 5.39
CA ILE A 116 2.94 -16.29 5.00
C ILE A 116 4.08 -16.09 3.98
N THR A 117 3.72 -15.67 2.77
CA THR A 117 4.67 -15.53 1.64
C THR A 117 5.12 -14.08 1.45
N GLU A 118 4.28 -13.14 1.88
CA GLU A 118 4.51 -11.71 1.73
C GLU A 118 3.93 -10.94 2.92
N TYR A 119 4.58 -9.85 3.29
CA TYR A 119 3.98 -8.85 4.17
C TYR A 119 4.32 -7.43 3.77
N ILE A 120 3.41 -6.52 4.08
CA ILE A 120 3.59 -5.07 4.02
C ILE A 120 3.39 -4.54 5.42
N GLN A 121 4.44 -3.97 5.99
CA GLN A 121 4.35 -3.20 7.22
C GLN A 121 4.05 -1.75 6.87
N ARG A 122 3.05 -1.16 7.51
CA ARG A 122 2.74 0.27 7.46
C ARG A 122 2.79 0.84 8.86
N VAL A 123 3.68 1.80 9.09
CA VAL A 123 3.72 2.58 10.34
C VAL A 123 3.15 3.96 10.04
N PHE A 124 2.17 4.37 10.84
CA PHE A 124 1.50 5.66 10.73
C PHE A 124 2.18 6.70 11.61
N ASP A 125 1.96 7.98 11.29
CA ASP A 125 2.36 9.14 12.09
C ASP A 125 3.83 9.16 12.54
N VAL A 126 4.73 8.66 11.68
CA VAL A 126 6.17 8.66 11.96
C VAL A 126 6.64 10.11 12.13
N PRO A 127 7.17 10.52 13.29
CA PRO A 127 7.56 11.91 13.50
C PRO A 127 8.76 12.27 12.63
N GLU A 128 8.82 13.51 12.13
CA GLU A 128 9.90 13.99 11.27
C GLU A 128 11.30 13.78 11.88
N SER A 129 11.40 13.85 13.22
CA SER A 129 12.64 13.60 13.97
C SER A 129 13.18 12.18 13.83
N GLU A 130 12.33 11.21 13.55
CA GLU A 130 12.67 9.79 13.38
C GLU A 130 12.96 9.42 11.93
N LEU A 131 12.73 10.32 10.98
CA LEU A 131 13.07 10.07 9.58
C LEU A 131 14.59 9.86 9.38
N PRO A 132 15.00 8.97 8.46
CA PRO A 132 16.40 8.81 8.09
C PRO A 132 17.06 10.15 7.70
N LYS A 133 18.36 10.28 7.96
CA LYS A 133 19.11 11.50 7.60
C LYS A 133 19.08 11.77 6.10
N THR A 134 19.06 10.72 5.29
CA THR A 134 18.93 10.76 3.82
C THR A 134 17.59 11.36 3.39
N VAL A 135 16.49 10.83 3.92
CA VAL A 135 15.13 11.35 3.70
C VAL A 135 15.03 12.83 4.07
N ARG A 136 15.56 13.22 5.24
CA ARG A 136 15.59 14.63 5.67
C ARG A 136 16.43 15.52 4.75
N ALA A 137 17.60 15.05 4.32
CA ALA A 137 18.44 15.80 3.38
C ALA A 137 17.74 16.03 2.03
N THR A 138 16.94 15.07 1.55
CA THR A 138 16.14 15.26 0.34
C THR A 138 14.97 16.22 0.56
N LEU A 139 14.31 16.19 1.72
CA LEU A 139 13.30 17.19 2.08
C LEU A 139 13.89 18.61 2.07
N ASP A 140 15.09 18.80 2.62
CA ASP A 140 15.78 20.09 2.58
C ASP A 140 16.04 20.58 1.13
N LYS A 141 16.37 19.67 0.20
CA LYS A 141 16.47 20.03 -1.23
C LYS A 141 15.14 20.53 -1.78
N ILE A 142 14.03 19.85 -1.47
CA ILE A 142 12.70 20.26 -1.92
C ILE A 142 12.27 21.59 -1.29
N TYR A 143 12.58 21.82 0.00
CA TYR A 143 12.31 23.11 0.66
C TYR A 143 13.15 24.25 0.09
N ASN A 144 14.36 23.98 -0.39
CA ASN A 144 15.13 24.98 -1.13
C ASN A 144 14.51 25.26 -2.50
N LEU A 145 13.90 24.27 -3.15
CA LEU A 145 13.15 24.48 -4.40
C LEU A 145 11.86 25.27 -4.16
N SER A 146 11.14 25.02 -3.06
CA SER A 146 9.95 25.75 -2.63
C SER A 146 9.98 26.07 -1.13
N PRO A 147 10.42 27.28 -0.76
CA PRO A 147 10.35 27.75 0.62
C PRO A 147 8.91 27.78 1.17
N GLU A 148 7.91 27.95 0.31
CA GLU A 148 6.49 27.88 0.68
C GLU A 148 6.12 26.52 1.25
N ALA A 149 6.66 25.43 0.70
CA ALA A 149 6.43 24.08 1.19
C ALA A 149 7.01 23.87 2.60
N ARG A 150 8.07 24.59 2.97
CA ARG A 150 8.65 24.57 4.32
C ARG A 150 7.74 25.18 5.38
N ASN A 151 6.84 26.09 4.98
CA ASN A 151 5.89 26.73 5.89
C ASN A 151 4.63 25.89 6.09
N LEU A 152 4.47 24.80 5.33
CA LEU A 152 3.40 23.85 5.55
C LEU A 152 3.73 23.01 6.78
N LYS A 153 2.68 22.63 7.49
CA LYS A 153 2.78 21.80 8.65
C LYS A 153 2.69 20.34 8.25
N PHE A 154 3.55 19.53 8.86
CA PHE A 154 3.58 18.09 8.70
C PHE A 154 2.33 17.47 9.32
N TYR A 155 1.54 16.73 8.53
CA TYR A 155 0.30 16.08 9.02
C TYR A 155 0.40 14.55 9.02
N GLY A 156 1.48 13.97 8.47
CA GLY A 156 1.67 12.53 8.55
C GLY A 156 2.83 12.01 7.73
N ALA A 157 3.44 10.94 8.23
CA ALA A 157 4.33 10.09 7.48
C ALA A 157 3.87 8.64 7.61
N GLU A 158 3.82 7.96 6.47
CA GLU A 158 3.68 6.52 6.42
C GLU A 158 5.01 5.90 6.00
N MET A 159 5.51 4.96 6.78
CA MET A 159 6.63 4.11 6.37
C MET A 159 6.09 2.76 5.91
N TYR A 160 6.53 2.33 4.73
CA TYR A 160 6.22 1.05 4.12
C TYR A 160 7.47 0.19 4.10
N SER A 161 7.38 -1.04 4.60
CA SER A 161 8.38 -2.08 4.39
C SER A 161 7.71 -3.28 3.72
N TYR A 162 8.36 -3.82 2.70
CA TYR A 162 7.85 -4.96 1.95
C TYR A 162 8.77 -6.15 2.20
N ASN A 163 8.19 -7.29 2.50
CA ASN A 163 8.85 -8.56 2.37
C ASN A 163 8.11 -9.37 1.32
N ILE A 164 8.81 -9.72 0.24
CA ILE A 164 8.26 -10.51 -0.85
C ILE A 164 9.13 -11.76 -0.97
N LYS A 165 8.55 -12.95 -0.77
CA LYS A 165 9.25 -14.24 -0.88
C LYS A 165 10.51 -14.28 0.00
N GLU A 166 10.37 -13.92 1.27
CA GLU A 166 11.45 -13.92 2.28
C GLU A 166 12.61 -12.96 1.98
N LYS A 167 12.39 -11.95 1.12
CA LYS A 167 13.37 -10.90 0.83
C LYS A 167 12.83 -9.54 1.25
N GLU A 168 13.48 -8.94 2.24
CA GLU A 168 13.24 -7.56 2.64
C GLU A 168 13.59 -6.62 1.47
N GLN A 169 12.63 -5.78 1.11
CA GLN A 169 12.82 -4.68 0.17
C GLN A 169 13.19 -3.41 0.94
N GLY A 170 13.76 -2.44 0.24
CA GLY A 170 14.03 -1.12 0.83
C GLY A 170 12.75 -0.45 1.33
N LYS A 171 12.87 0.33 2.41
CA LYS A 171 11.74 1.05 2.99
C LYS A 171 11.34 2.23 2.11
N MET A 172 10.04 2.49 2.04
CA MET A 172 9.47 3.67 1.40
C MET A 172 8.83 4.57 2.44
N TYR A 173 8.98 5.88 2.28
CA TYR A 173 8.43 6.91 3.15
C TYR A 173 7.48 7.77 2.32
N SER A 174 6.23 7.90 2.76
CA SER A 174 5.24 8.81 2.17
C SER A 174 4.93 9.90 3.17
N LEU A 175 5.21 11.16 2.82
CA LEU A 175 5.12 12.30 3.72
C LEU A 175 4.10 13.30 3.19
N GLY A 176 3.28 13.84 4.09
CA GLY A 176 2.24 14.82 3.80
C GLY A 176 2.39 16.10 4.62
N PHE A 177 2.23 17.24 3.95
CA PHE A 177 2.30 18.57 4.54
C PHE A 177 1.14 19.43 4.04
N ASN A 178 0.50 20.20 4.92
CA ASN A 178 -0.59 21.10 4.55
C ASN A 178 -0.65 22.34 5.46
N GLU A 179 -1.63 23.23 5.26
CA GLU A 179 -1.79 24.43 6.09
C GLU A 179 -2.37 24.17 7.49
N ASN A 180 -2.97 23.00 7.74
CA ASN A 180 -3.86 22.76 8.87
C ASN A 180 -3.47 21.61 9.82
N GLU A 181 -2.30 20.96 9.66
CA GLU A 181 -1.86 19.78 10.45
C GLU A 181 -2.75 18.54 10.36
N GLU A 182 -3.88 18.60 9.67
CA GLU A 182 -4.84 17.51 9.53
C GLU A 182 -5.47 17.52 8.14
N ILE A 183 -5.84 16.34 7.62
CA ILE A 183 -6.64 16.26 6.41
C ILE A 183 -8.09 16.57 6.80
N ILE A 184 -8.57 17.74 6.36
CA ILE A 184 -9.97 18.13 6.54
C ILE A 184 -10.76 17.67 5.32
N GLU A 185 -11.59 16.64 5.51
CA GLU A 185 -12.44 16.10 4.45
C GLU A 185 -13.37 17.20 3.88
N GLY A 186 -13.33 17.38 2.56
CA GLY A 186 -14.13 18.40 1.86
C GLY A 186 -13.41 19.73 1.60
N GLU A 187 -12.24 19.98 2.17
CA GLU A 187 -11.44 21.19 1.93
C GLU A 187 -10.35 20.98 0.88
N TYR A 188 -10.74 20.95 -0.39
CA TYR A 188 -9.83 20.71 -1.53
C TYR A 188 -9.01 21.93 -1.98
N ASN A 189 -9.17 23.08 -1.32
CA ASN A 189 -8.48 24.32 -1.68
C ASN A 189 -7.22 24.58 -0.83
N ASN A 190 -6.99 23.75 0.18
CA ASN A 190 -5.83 23.91 1.06
C ASN A 190 -4.55 23.62 0.27
N LYS A 191 -3.48 24.33 0.63
CA LYS A 191 -2.15 24.00 0.09
C LYS A 191 -1.70 22.68 0.64
N GLU A 192 -1.21 21.83 -0.24
CA GLU A 192 -0.74 20.50 0.13
C GLU A 192 0.53 20.14 -0.63
N PHE A 193 1.47 19.54 0.08
CA PHE A 193 2.67 18.95 -0.48
C PHE A 193 2.74 17.49 -0.05
N LYS A 194 2.89 16.59 -1.03
CA LYS A 194 3.08 15.16 -0.81
C LYS A 194 4.38 14.71 -1.46
N ILE A 195 5.12 13.84 -0.80
CA ILE A 195 6.36 13.27 -1.33
C ILE A 195 6.50 11.80 -0.94
N LYS A 196 7.03 10.98 -1.85
CA LYS A 196 7.44 9.60 -1.60
C LYS A 196 8.91 9.43 -1.90
N LEU A 197 9.61 8.80 -0.97
CA LEU A 197 11.06 8.59 -0.96
C LEU A 197 11.37 7.15 -0.60
N ASP A 198 12.46 6.60 -1.09
CA ASP A 198 13.02 5.37 -0.52
C ASP A 198 13.92 5.69 0.70
N GLU A 199 14.48 4.65 1.33
CA GLU A 199 15.39 4.81 2.46
C GLU A 199 16.73 5.48 2.13
N THR A 200 17.13 5.46 0.86
CA THR A 200 18.32 6.15 0.36
C THR A 200 18.08 7.65 0.16
N GLY A 201 16.81 8.08 0.20
CA GLY A 201 16.36 9.43 -0.04
C GLY A 201 16.10 9.73 -1.52
N GLU A 202 16.05 8.71 -2.38
CA GLU A 202 15.67 8.84 -3.77
C GLU A 202 14.17 9.16 -3.87
N VAL A 203 13.83 10.20 -4.64
CA VAL A 203 12.45 10.63 -4.84
C VAL A 203 11.76 9.73 -5.86
N THR A 204 10.64 9.12 -5.49
CA THR A 204 9.80 8.38 -6.44
C THR A 204 8.56 9.14 -6.85
N TYR A 205 8.13 10.09 -6.01
CA TYR A 205 6.98 10.93 -6.30
C TYR A 205 7.04 12.21 -5.49
N PHE A 206 6.61 13.33 -6.06
CA PHE A 206 6.07 14.42 -5.26
C PHE A 206 5.02 15.21 -6.02
N LYS A 207 4.16 15.90 -5.28
CA LYS A 207 3.14 16.77 -5.84
C LYS A 207 2.86 17.95 -4.94
N PHE A 208 2.71 19.11 -5.56
CA PHE A 208 2.22 20.32 -4.96
C PHE A 208 0.77 20.54 -5.41
N GLU A 209 -0.13 20.75 -4.45
CA GLU A 209 -1.53 21.10 -4.71
C GLU A 209 -1.80 22.48 -4.15
N ASN A 210 -2.40 23.35 -4.96
CA ASN A 210 -2.75 24.73 -4.61
C ASN A 210 -1.60 25.62 -4.10
N ILE A 211 -0.35 25.16 -4.18
CA ILE A 211 0.84 25.94 -3.86
C ILE A 211 1.27 26.70 -5.11
N PRO A 212 1.23 28.04 -5.11
CA PRO A 212 1.81 28.82 -6.20
C PRO A 212 3.32 28.65 -6.15
N LEU A 213 3.89 27.96 -7.14
CA LEU A 213 5.33 27.77 -7.23
C LEU A 213 5.92 28.82 -8.17
N PRO A 214 6.61 29.85 -7.66
CA PRO A 214 7.40 30.66 -8.56
C PRO A 214 8.48 29.79 -9.20
N LEU A 215 8.80 30.03 -10.47
CA LEU A 215 9.91 29.44 -11.24
C LEU A 215 11.31 29.75 -10.63
N GLY A 216 11.39 30.13 -9.36
CA GLY A 216 12.49 30.89 -8.78
C GLY A 216 13.79 30.14 -8.56
N ASN A 217 13.80 28.81 -8.59
CA ASN A 217 14.96 28.02 -8.18
C ASN A 217 15.41 26.93 -9.18
N LEU A 218 14.79 26.86 -10.36
CA LEU A 218 15.22 25.94 -11.44
C LEU A 218 15.89 26.72 -12.57
N GLU A 219 17.06 26.28 -12.99
CA GLU A 219 17.78 26.86 -14.11
C GLU A 219 17.10 26.54 -15.44
N GLY A 220 17.16 27.46 -16.40
CA GLY A 220 16.64 27.27 -17.76
C GLY A 220 15.47 28.18 -18.15
N ASN A 221 15.29 28.35 -19.45
CA ASN A 221 14.23 29.14 -20.07
C ASN A 221 13.06 28.29 -20.57
N THR A 222 13.28 26.99 -20.80
CA THR A 222 12.25 26.05 -21.27
C THR A 222 11.83 25.07 -20.18
N LYS A 223 10.72 24.34 -20.40
CA LYS A 223 10.27 23.30 -19.45
C LYS A 223 11.25 22.15 -19.39
N GLU A 224 11.85 21.84 -20.52
CA GLU A 224 12.86 20.82 -20.72
C GLU A 224 14.11 21.12 -19.90
N GLU A 225 14.63 22.36 -20.00
CA GLU A 225 15.80 22.79 -19.24
C GLU A 225 15.51 22.77 -17.74
N LYS A 226 14.35 23.28 -17.32
CA LYS A 226 13.95 23.27 -15.90
C LYS A 226 13.72 21.87 -15.35
N ALA A 227 13.10 20.98 -16.13
CA ALA A 227 12.89 19.61 -15.72
C ALA A 227 14.23 18.85 -15.64
N GLN A 228 15.16 19.11 -16.56
CA GLN A 228 16.50 18.54 -16.50
C GLN A 228 17.29 19.06 -15.29
N ASP A 229 17.17 20.34 -14.97
CA ASP A 229 17.77 20.92 -13.77
C ASP A 229 17.20 20.31 -12.49
N LEU A 230 15.87 20.16 -12.41
CA LEU A 230 15.21 19.45 -11.32
C LEU A 230 15.80 18.04 -11.13
N LEU A 231 15.93 17.26 -12.21
CA LEU A 231 16.52 15.91 -12.13
C LEU A 231 17.96 15.96 -11.60
N LYS A 232 18.77 16.94 -12.02
CA LYS A 232 20.15 17.09 -11.50
C LYS A 232 20.18 17.43 -10.02
N GLN A 233 19.29 18.31 -9.56
CA GLN A 233 19.23 18.67 -8.14
C GLN A 233 18.80 17.48 -7.26
N LEU A 234 17.88 16.65 -7.76
CA LEU A 234 17.37 15.48 -7.03
C LEU A 234 18.33 14.28 -7.09
N TYR A 235 18.72 13.86 -8.30
CA TYR A 235 19.44 12.61 -8.58
C TYR A 235 20.95 12.80 -8.87
N GLY A 236 21.45 14.04 -8.90
CA GLY A 236 22.87 14.30 -9.14
C GLY A 236 23.34 13.81 -10.52
N GLU A 237 24.42 13.03 -10.55
CA GLU A 237 25.00 12.51 -11.80
C GLU A 237 24.08 11.51 -12.51
N GLU A 238 23.21 10.81 -11.78
CA GLU A 238 22.27 9.84 -12.35
C GLU A 238 21.25 10.48 -13.28
N ALA A 239 21.01 11.79 -13.13
CA ALA A 239 20.19 12.56 -14.06
C ALA A 239 20.66 12.48 -15.52
N ASN A 240 21.95 12.17 -15.75
CA ASN A 240 22.52 12.01 -17.10
C ASN A 240 22.13 10.68 -17.77
N GLU A 241 21.60 9.72 -17.01
CA GLU A 241 21.07 8.45 -17.54
C GLU A 241 19.65 8.59 -18.09
N TYR A 242 19.08 9.80 -18.02
CA TYR A 242 17.74 10.09 -18.50
C TYR A 242 17.78 10.96 -19.75
N LYS A 243 16.96 10.62 -20.74
CA LYS A 243 16.81 11.39 -21.98
C LYS A 243 15.37 11.84 -22.14
N ILE A 244 15.18 13.10 -22.49
CA ILE A 244 13.87 13.64 -22.83
C ILE A 244 13.33 12.88 -24.06
N LYS A 245 12.18 12.24 -23.89
CA LYS A 245 11.49 11.52 -24.95
C LYS A 245 10.33 12.32 -25.53
N LYS A 246 9.59 13.02 -24.67
CA LYS A 246 8.40 13.76 -25.07
C LYS A 246 8.20 14.98 -24.19
N VAL A 247 7.75 16.06 -24.83
CA VAL A 247 7.30 17.27 -24.16
C VAL A 247 5.91 17.54 -24.69
N THR A 248 4.92 17.59 -23.82
CA THR A 248 3.53 17.82 -24.23
C THR A 248 2.97 19.00 -23.50
N VAL A 249 2.11 19.73 -24.20
CA VAL A 249 1.25 20.76 -23.64
C VAL A 249 -0.18 20.30 -23.91
N ARG A 250 -0.90 19.83 -22.89
CA ARG A 250 -2.34 19.54 -23.07
C ARG A 250 -3.09 20.86 -23.23
N LYS A 251 -4.07 20.91 -24.13
CA LYS A 251 -4.82 22.15 -24.41
C LYS A 251 -5.71 22.57 -23.25
N GLU A 252 -6.34 21.65 -22.52
CA GLU A 252 -7.06 21.91 -21.25
C GLU A 252 -7.18 20.64 -20.38
N PRO A 253 -7.18 20.76 -19.03
CA PRO A 253 -6.58 21.88 -18.30
C PRO A 253 -5.09 21.91 -18.66
N ARG A 254 -4.56 23.09 -19.02
CA ARG A 254 -3.20 23.25 -19.54
C ARG A 254 -2.18 22.67 -18.56
N ARG A 255 -1.85 21.40 -18.72
CA ARG A 255 -0.81 20.72 -17.95
C ARG A 255 0.27 20.37 -18.94
N GLY A 256 1.47 20.80 -18.62
CA GLY A 256 2.66 20.41 -19.35
C GLY A 256 3.26 19.19 -18.69
N PHE A 257 3.83 18.28 -19.48
CA PHE A 257 4.68 17.23 -18.92
C PHE A 257 5.91 17.03 -19.80
N VAL A 258 7.03 16.79 -19.13
CA VAL A 258 8.30 16.35 -19.73
C VAL A 258 8.53 14.92 -19.30
N VAL A 259 8.64 14.02 -20.28
CA VAL A 259 8.85 12.59 -20.06
C VAL A 259 10.31 12.28 -20.30
N PHE A 260 10.96 11.70 -19.29
CA PHE A 260 12.32 11.21 -19.33
C PHE A 260 12.33 9.69 -19.42
N MET A 261 13.02 9.18 -20.43
CA MET A 261 13.27 7.75 -20.59
C MET A 261 14.68 7.41 -20.10
N PRO A 262 14.83 6.38 -19.27
CA PRO A 262 16.13 5.93 -18.82
C PRO A 262 16.89 5.25 -19.97
N THR A 263 18.21 5.38 -19.95
CA THR A 263 19.10 4.67 -20.87
C THR A 263 19.29 3.21 -20.49
N SER A 264 19.16 2.88 -19.20
CA SER A 264 19.18 1.50 -18.68
C SER A 264 17.76 0.92 -18.62
N SER A 265 17.63 -0.40 -18.80
CA SER A 265 16.38 -1.13 -18.55
C SER A 265 16.11 -1.39 -17.06
N GLU A 266 17.10 -1.16 -16.19
CA GLU A 266 17.00 -1.35 -14.74
C GLU A 266 16.32 -0.17 -14.04
N LYS A 267 16.15 0.96 -14.75
CA LYS A 267 15.52 2.17 -14.22
C LYS A 267 14.14 2.39 -14.82
N TYR A 268 13.33 3.11 -14.09
CA TYR A 268 11.97 3.47 -14.48
C TYR A 268 11.91 4.87 -15.13
N PRO A 269 11.03 5.08 -16.12
CA PRO A 269 10.71 6.41 -16.63
C PRO A 269 10.32 7.43 -15.56
N ILE A 270 10.60 8.71 -15.82
CA ILE A 270 10.23 9.84 -14.95
C ILE A 270 9.36 10.82 -15.72
N VAL A 271 8.27 11.25 -15.11
CA VAL A 271 7.41 12.32 -15.62
C VAL A 271 7.55 13.54 -14.71
N VAL A 272 7.84 14.70 -15.28
CA VAL A 272 7.84 15.98 -14.58
C VAL A 272 6.63 16.78 -15.04
N ASP A 273 5.78 17.12 -14.09
CA ASP A 273 4.52 17.82 -14.32
C ASP A 273 4.64 19.32 -14.10
N PHE A 274 3.98 20.08 -14.98
CA PHE A 274 3.85 21.52 -14.91
C PHE A 274 2.37 21.92 -14.95
N ASN A 275 2.02 22.95 -14.17
CA ASN A 275 0.66 23.50 -14.14
C ASN A 275 0.36 24.41 -15.34
N ASN A 276 -0.79 25.08 -15.33
CA ASN A 276 -1.26 25.96 -16.42
C ASN A 276 -0.54 27.30 -16.53
N LYS A 277 0.30 27.62 -15.56
CA LYS A 277 1.21 28.76 -15.54
C LYS A 277 2.64 28.33 -15.86
N ASP A 278 2.83 27.08 -16.31
CA ASP A 278 4.13 26.47 -16.57
C ASP A 278 5.04 26.39 -15.34
N GLU A 279 4.44 26.38 -14.14
CA GLU A 279 5.15 26.19 -12.87
C GLU A 279 5.26 24.69 -12.58
N LEU A 280 6.36 24.26 -11.95
CA LEU A 280 6.52 22.88 -11.49
C LEU A 280 5.31 22.49 -10.64
N ASN A 281 4.79 21.29 -10.84
CA ASN A 281 3.64 20.77 -10.10
C ASN A 281 3.97 19.44 -9.41
N GLY A 282 4.86 18.64 -9.99
CA GLY A 282 5.21 17.35 -9.44
C GLY A 282 6.23 16.58 -10.25
N LEU A 283 6.61 15.44 -9.71
CA LEU A 283 7.41 14.41 -10.36
C LEU A 283 6.83 13.05 -10.01
N GLU A 284 6.88 12.12 -10.95
CA GLU A 284 6.48 10.73 -10.73
C GLU A 284 7.42 9.78 -11.48
N VAL A 285 7.99 8.82 -10.76
CA VAL A 285 8.62 7.63 -11.33
C VAL A 285 7.51 6.66 -11.71
N THR A 286 7.50 6.20 -12.97
CA THR A 286 6.40 5.42 -13.53
C THR A 286 6.89 4.29 -14.44
N THR A 287 6.00 3.44 -14.94
CA THR A 287 6.34 2.33 -15.82
C THR A 287 6.18 2.70 -17.30
N ARG A 288 6.84 1.95 -18.19
CA ARG A 288 6.67 2.12 -19.64
C ARG A 288 5.23 1.84 -20.06
N ASP A 289 4.62 0.79 -19.52
CA ASP A 289 3.24 0.40 -19.81
C ASP A 289 2.26 1.52 -19.46
N PHE A 290 2.47 2.19 -18.32
CA PHE A 290 1.66 3.36 -17.96
C PHE A 290 1.80 4.50 -18.97
N LEU A 291 3.02 4.78 -19.42
CA LEU A 291 3.26 5.81 -20.42
C LEU A 291 2.63 5.46 -21.77
N GLU A 292 2.69 4.20 -22.21
CA GLU A 292 2.04 3.73 -23.44
C GLU A 292 0.52 3.87 -23.33
N PHE A 293 -0.07 3.41 -22.23
CA PHE A 293 -1.50 3.55 -21.95
C PHE A 293 -1.95 5.01 -21.94
N ALA A 294 -1.14 5.91 -21.35
CA ALA A 294 -1.41 7.34 -21.29
C ALA A 294 -1.13 8.08 -22.62
N GLY A 295 -0.66 7.39 -23.67
CA GLY A 295 -0.31 7.97 -24.96
C GLY A 295 0.91 8.91 -24.90
N LEU A 296 1.83 8.63 -23.99
CA LEU A 296 3.04 9.41 -23.70
C LEU A 296 4.31 8.85 -24.35
N LEU A 297 4.24 7.63 -24.88
CA LEU A 297 5.22 7.02 -25.78
C LEU A 297 4.62 6.84 -27.18
#